data_AF-X1JKU1-F1
#
_entry.id   AF-X1JKU1-F1
#
_cell.length_a   1.000
_cell.length_b   1.000
_cell.length_c   1.000
_cell.angle_alpha   90.00
_cell.angle_beta   90.00
_cell.angle_gamma   90.00
#
_symmetry.space_group_name_H-M   'P 1'
#
loop_
_entity.id
_entity.type
_entity.pdbx_description
1 polymer ?
#
loop_
_entity_poly.entity_id
_entity_poly.type
_entity_poly.pdbx_seq_one_letter_code
_entity_poly.pdbx_strand_id
1 'polypeptide(L)'
;MTNILIIGGARSGKSYFALELALKLGEPVLFVATAEAGDEEMRQRIEEHQRARPSAWSTLEVTTHVGNQISQRIGDAQVVIVDCITLLVNNILSQYSHQTSVPLIEQKLTSEINELVECINHTDASFIIVTNEVGMGL
;
A
#
# COMPACT_ATOMS: atom_id res chain seq x y z
N MET A 1 15.79 11.06 -3.66
CA MET A 1 14.57 10.26 -3.43
C MET A 1 14.75 8.90 -4.05
N THR A 2 14.34 7.84 -3.36
CA THR A 2 14.47 6.46 -3.84
C THR A 2 13.09 5.82 -3.86
N ASN A 3 12.73 5.19 -4.98
CA ASN A 3 11.48 4.45 -5.13
C ASN A 3 11.80 2.96 -5.24
N ILE A 4 11.24 2.16 -4.34
CA ILE A 4 11.56 0.74 -4.17
C ILE A 4 10.27 -0.07 -4.28
N LEU A 5 10.24 -1.05 -5.17
CA LEU A 5 9.16 -2.03 -5.26
C LEU A 5 9.63 -3.37 -4.66
N ILE A 6 8.90 -3.87 -3.69
CA ILE A 6 9.12 -5.16 -3.02
C ILE A 6 8.03 -6.12 -3.47
N ILE A 7 8.44 -7.21 -4.13
CA ILE A 7 7.56 -8.28 -4.63
C ILE A 7 7.93 -9.65 -4.04
N GLY A 8 6.95 -10.53 -3.89
CA GLY A 8 7.16 -11.91 -3.44
C GLY A 8 5.88 -12.56 -2.92
N GLY A 9 5.93 -13.86 -2.61
CA GLY A 9 4.75 -14.63 -2.21
C GLY A 9 4.10 -14.19 -0.88
N ALA A 10 2.89 -14.68 -0.62
CA ALA A 10 2.23 -14.46 0.67
C ALA A 10 3.10 -14.99 1.83
N ARG A 11 3.15 -14.24 2.94
CA ARG A 11 3.93 -14.59 4.15
C ARG A 11 5.44 -14.75 3.94
N SER A 12 6.01 -14.22 2.86
CA SER A 12 7.46 -14.27 2.60
C SER A 12 8.29 -13.22 3.36
N GLY A 13 7.71 -12.53 4.34
CA GLY A 13 8.39 -11.51 5.14
C GLY A 13 8.53 -10.11 4.52
N LYS A 14 7.83 -9.82 3.41
CA LYS A 14 7.95 -8.53 2.68
C LYS A 14 7.60 -7.32 3.52
N SER A 15 6.49 -7.37 4.25
CA SER A 15 6.05 -6.27 5.11
C SER A 15 7.10 -5.96 6.16
N TYR A 16 7.63 -7.00 6.84
CA TYR A 16 8.72 -6.83 7.80
C TYR A 16 9.99 -6.23 7.17
N PHE A 17 10.39 -6.73 6.00
CA PHE A 17 11.52 -6.17 5.27
C PHE A 17 11.30 -4.70 4.87
N ALA A 18 10.07 -4.32 4.48
CA ALA A 18 9.70 -2.94 4.19
C ALA A 18 9.83 -2.03 5.43
N LEU A 19 9.41 -2.51 6.61
CA LEU A 19 9.58 -1.78 7.87
C LEU A 19 11.07 -1.54 8.19
N GLU A 20 11.90 -2.58 8.12
CA GLU A 20 13.34 -2.47 8.36
C GLU A 20 14.03 -1.53 7.36
N LEU A 21 13.59 -1.54 6.11
CA LEU A 21 14.12 -0.68 5.07
C LEU A 21 13.74 0.78 5.30
N ALA A 22 12.51 1.07 5.71
CA ALA A 22 12.09 2.43 6.02
C ALA A 22 12.92 3.06 7.14
N LEU A 23 13.20 2.31 8.21
CA LEU A 23 14.07 2.76 9.31
C LEU A 23 15.48 3.15 8.84
N LYS A 24 15.97 2.56 7.74
CA LYS A 24 17.28 2.89 7.15
C LYS A 24 17.22 4.08 6.19
N LEU A 25 16.05 4.36 5.61
CA LEU A 25 15.86 5.46 4.67
C LEU A 25 15.67 6.79 5.37
N GLY A 26 15.02 6.82 6.53
CA GLY A 26 14.86 8.03 7.34
C GLY A 26 13.52 8.13 8.07
N GLU A 27 13.33 9.27 8.72
CA GLU A 27 12.13 9.65 9.46
C GLU A 27 11.79 11.13 9.14
N PRO A 28 10.52 11.56 9.23
CA PRO A 28 9.34 10.80 9.65
C PRO A 28 8.84 9.80 8.60
N VAL A 29 8.17 8.74 9.06
CA VAL A 29 7.60 7.69 8.20
C VAL A 29 6.07 7.77 8.19
N LEU A 30 5.48 7.72 7.00
CA LEU A 30 4.05 7.50 6.78
C LEU A 30 3.80 6.07 6.30
N PHE A 31 3.12 5.27 7.11
CA PHE A 31 2.65 3.95 6.73
C PHE A 31 1.25 4.03 6.13
N VAL A 32 1.08 3.51 4.91
CA VAL A 32 -0.18 3.52 4.18
C VAL A 32 -0.70 2.09 4.08
N ALA A 33 -1.75 1.81 4.85
CA ALA A 33 -2.39 0.50 4.89
C ALA A 33 -3.58 0.47 3.91
N THR A 34 -3.52 -0.42 2.92
CA THR A 34 -4.61 -0.61 1.95
C THR A 34 -5.55 -1.76 2.30
N ALA A 35 -5.23 -2.48 3.38
CA ALA A 35 -6.07 -3.56 3.89
C ALA A 35 -7.37 -3.01 4.51
N GLU A 36 -8.48 -3.67 4.21
CA GLU A 36 -9.75 -3.50 4.92
C GLU A 36 -10.03 -4.76 5.73
N ALA A 37 -10.48 -4.64 6.98
CA ALA A 37 -10.81 -5.80 7.80
C ALA A 37 -12.10 -6.47 7.28
N GLY A 38 -11.95 -7.45 6.38
CA GLY A 38 -13.09 -8.18 5.81
C GLY A 38 -13.61 -9.33 6.68
N ASP A 39 -12.74 -9.95 7.48
CA ASP A 39 -13.06 -11.03 8.41
C ASP A 39 -12.19 -10.95 9.69
N GLU A 40 -12.50 -11.81 10.67
CA GLU A 40 -11.82 -11.84 11.97
C GLU A 40 -10.35 -12.26 11.86
N GLU A 41 -10.01 -13.12 10.89
CA GLU A 41 -8.61 -13.52 10.66
C GLU A 41 -7.79 -12.34 10.12
N MET A 42 -8.36 -11.57 9.18
CA MET A 42 -7.76 -10.37 8.62
C MET A 42 -7.66 -9.28 9.68
N ARG A 43 -8.65 -9.15 10.57
CA ARG A 43 -8.60 -8.23 11.70
C ARG A 43 -7.43 -8.53 12.64
N GLN A 44 -7.27 -9.78 13.07
CA GLN A 44 -6.14 -10.18 13.92
C GLN A 44 -4.79 -9.89 13.25
N ARG A 45 -4.68 -10.15 11.95
CA ARG A 45 -3.47 -9.84 11.18
C ARG A 45 -3.21 -8.34 11.08
N ILE A 46 -4.25 -7.53 10.88
CA ILE A 46 -4.12 -6.07 10.90
C ILE A 46 -3.62 -5.60 12.26
N GLU A 47 -4.16 -6.14 13.36
CA GLU A 47 -3.71 -5.81 14.72
C GLU A 47 -2.23 -6.20 14.95
N GLU A 48 -1.81 -7.38 14.50
CA GLU A 48 -0.40 -7.80 14.56
C GLU A 48 0.50 -6.86 13.76
N HIS A 49 0.09 -6.50 12.53
CA HIS A 49 0.81 -5.56 11.70
C HIS A 49 0.84 -4.15 12.29
N GLN A 50 -0.21 -3.70 12.97
CA GLN A 50 -0.22 -2.42 13.67
C GLN A 50 0.76 -2.44 14.85
N ARG A 51 0.81 -3.53 15.62
CA ARG A 51 1.74 -3.70 16.76
C ARG A 51 3.21 -3.77 16.33
N ALA A 52 3.49 -4.25 15.12
CA ALA A 52 4.85 -4.32 14.59
C ALA A 52 5.41 -2.95 14.15
N ARG A 53 4.56 -1.93 13.99
CA ARG A 53 4.97 -0.59 13.56
C ARG A 53 5.53 0.20 14.75
N PRO A 54 6.62 0.95 14.57
CA PRO A 54 7.06 1.92 15.56
C PRO A 54 5.95 2.93 15.89
N SER A 55 5.73 3.21 17.17
CA SER A 55 4.65 4.13 17.62
C SER A 55 4.83 5.57 17.16
N ALA A 56 6.04 5.95 16.73
CA ALA A 56 6.35 7.27 16.19
C ALA A 56 5.85 7.46 14.75
N TRP A 57 5.44 6.39 14.06
CA TRP A 57 5.03 6.47 12.67
C TRP A 57 3.58 6.90 12.54
N SER A 58 3.32 7.74 11.55
CA SER A 58 1.96 8.07 11.13
C SER A 58 1.38 6.91 10.33
N THR A 59 0.10 6.59 10.55
CA THR A 59 -0.62 5.58 9.76
C THR A 59 -1.78 6.23 9.02
N LEU A 60 -1.88 5.92 7.72
CA LEU A 60 -3.01 6.25 6.85
C LEU A 60 -3.67 4.95 6.40
N GLU A 61 -4.89 4.70 6.87
CA GLU A 61 -5.73 3.60 6.40
C GLU A 61 -6.59 4.11 5.24
N VAL A 62 -6.38 3.55 4.04
CA VAL A 62 -7.01 4.01 2.80
C VAL A 62 -7.18 2.85 1.83
N THR A 63 -8.41 2.60 1.38
CA THR A 63 -8.72 1.44 0.53
C THR A 63 -8.68 1.74 -0.97
N THR A 64 -8.87 3.00 -1.37
CA THR A 64 -8.86 3.52 -2.75
C THR A 64 -8.45 4.99 -2.75
N HIS A 65 -8.15 5.57 -3.92
CA HIS A 65 -7.62 6.93 -4.07
C HIS A 65 -6.33 7.17 -3.28
N VAL A 66 -5.45 6.16 -3.28
CA VAL A 66 -4.26 6.11 -2.41
C VAL A 66 -3.32 7.29 -2.68
N GLY A 67 -3.04 7.59 -3.95
CA GLY A 67 -2.15 8.70 -4.31
C GLY A 67 -2.68 10.07 -3.85
N ASN A 68 -3.98 10.31 -3.98
CA ASN A 68 -4.61 11.54 -3.51
C ASN A 68 -4.59 11.67 -1.98
N GLN A 69 -4.90 10.58 -1.27
CA GLN A 69 -4.90 10.58 0.21
C GLN A 69 -3.48 10.75 0.77
N ILE A 70 -2.47 10.16 0.13
CA ILE A 70 -1.07 10.42 0.47
C ILE A 70 -0.76 11.91 0.25
N SER A 71 -1.07 12.47 -0.92
CA SER A 71 -0.78 13.88 -1.21
C SER A 71 -1.37 14.85 -0.18
N GLN A 72 -2.56 14.54 0.36
CA GLN A 72 -3.21 15.37 1.38
C GLN A 72 -2.64 15.20 2.80
N ARG A 73 -2.03 14.05 3.10
CA ARG A 73 -1.63 13.67 4.47
C ARG A 73 -0.14 13.40 4.64
N ILE A 74 0.66 13.52 3.58
CA ILE A 74 2.10 13.22 3.60
C ILE A 74 2.85 14.09 4.60
N GLY A 75 2.41 15.34 4.81
CA GLY A 75 3.00 16.25 5.78
C GLY A 75 4.50 16.44 5.53
N ASP A 76 5.31 16.18 6.55
CA ASP A 76 6.77 16.23 6.54
C ASP A 76 7.43 14.83 6.39
N ALA A 77 6.65 13.79 6.08
CA ALA A 77 7.17 12.44 5.94
C ALA A 77 8.26 12.36 4.87
N GLN A 78 9.42 11.82 5.25
CA GLN A 78 10.55 11.59 4.36
C GLN A 78 10.48 10.20 3.72
N VAL A 79 9.74 9.27 4.31
CA VAL A 79 9.57 7.91 3.82
C VAL A 79 8.08 7.53 3.85
N VAL A 80 7.60 6.95 2.76
CA VAL A 80 6.23 6.45 2.64
C VAL A 80 6.27 4.96 2.34
N ILE A 81 5.54 4.15 3.11
CA ILE A 81 5.35 2.73 2.84
C ILE A 81 3.92 2.51 2.37
N VAL A 82 3.73 1.80 1.26
CA VAL A 82 2.41 1.36 0.78
C VAL A 82 2.32 -0.16 0.86
N ASP A 83 1.50 -0.67 1.76
CA ASP A 83 1.32 -2.11 2.01
C ASP A 83 -0.18 -2.47 1.97
N CYS A 84 -0.71 -3.10 0.91
CA CYS A 84 -0.04 -3.48 -0.35
C CYS A 84 -0.88 -3.19 -1.59
N ILE A 85 -0.22 -3.17 -2.76
CA ILE A 85 -0.88 -3.00 -4.05
C ILE A 85 -1.89 -4.12 -4.33
N THR A 86 -1.62 -5.36 -3.89
CA THR A 86 -2.54 -6.48 -4.12
C THR A 86 -3.90 -6.26 -3.44
N LEU A 87 -3.91 -5.72 -2.22
CA LEU A 87 -5.17 -5.41 -1.52
C LEU A 87 -5.85 -4.19 -2.14
N LEU A 88 -5.09 -3.18 -2.60
CA LEU A 88 -5.66 -2.07 -3.35
C LEU A 88 -6.40 -2.54 -4.62
N VAL A 89 -5.78 -3.44 -5.39
CA VAL A 89 -6.42 -4.06 -6.56
C VAL A 89 -7.68 -4.81 -6.14
N ASN A 90 -7.63 -5.60 -5.07
CA ASN A 90 -8.79 -6.33 -4.55
C ASN A 90 -9.95 -5.42 -4.13
N ASN A 91 -9.65 -4.28 -3.49
CA ASN A 91 -10.66 -3.31 -3.07
C ASN A 91 -11.39 -2.73 -4.28
N ILE A 92 -10.65 -2.37 -5.34
CA ILE A 92 -11.24 -1.85 -6.59
C ILE A 92 -12.09 -2.92 -7.27
N LEU A 93 -11.59 -4.15 -7.38
CA LEU A 93 -12.36 -5.26 -7.94
C LEU A 93 -13.67 -5.49 -7.16
N SER A 94 -13.62 -5.40 -5.83
CA SER A 94 -14.80 -5.60 -4.97
C SER A 94 -15.83 -4.48 -5.16
N GLN A 95 -15.39 -3.23 -5.27
CA GLN A 95 -16.26 -2.07 -5.52
C GLN A 95 -17.02 -2.17 -6.85
N TYR A 96 -16.43 -2.84 -7.84
CA TYR A 96 -16.99 -3.03 -9.17
C TYR A 96 -17.46 -4.47 -9.44
N SER A 97 -17.64 -5.28 -8.41
CA SER A 97 -17.99 -6.72 -8.52
C SER A 97 -19.29 -7.00 -9.28
N HIS A 98 -20.23 -6.04 -9.34
CA HIS A 98 -21.47 -6.16 -10.11
C HIS A 98 -21.34 -5.72 -11.58
N GLN A 99 -20.18 -5.21 -11.99
CA GLN A 99 -19.91 -4.79 -13.36
C GLN A 99 -19.26 -5.92 -14.15
N THR A 100 -19.77 -6.21 -15.34
CA THR A 100 -19.27 -7.28 -16.22
C THR A 100 -18.22 -6.81 -17.24
N SER A 101 -17.94 -5.50 -17.30
CA SER A 101 -17.00 -4.93 -18.25
C SER A 101 -15.59 -4.93 -17.71
N VAL A 102 -14.81 -5.94 -18.10
CA VAL A 102 -13.36 -6.02 -17.82
C VAL A 102 -12.62 -4.74 -18.23
N PRO A 103 -12.85 -4.14 -19.42
CA PRO A 103 -12.18 -2.91 -19.81
C PRO A 103 -12.42 -1.72 -18.85
N LEU A 104 -13.63 -1.64 -18.27
CA LEU A 104 -13.94 -0.58 -17.31
C LEU A 104 -13.16 -0.77 -16.01
N ILE A 105 -13.04 -2.01 -15.53
CA ILE A 105 -12.28 -2.35 -14.33
C ILE A 105 -10.78 -2.06 -14.56
N GLU A 106 -10.23 -2.46 -15.71
CA GLU A 106 -8.84 -2.16 -16.08
C GLU A 106 -8.57 -0.65 -16.13
N GLN A 107 -9.52 0.13 -16.67
CA GLN A 107 -9.43 1.59 -16.68
C GLN A 107 -9.41 2.16 -15.25
N LYS A 108 -10.21 1.62 -14.33
CA LYS A 108 -10.23 2.05 -12.93
C LYS A 108 -8.93 1.72 -12.20
N LEU A 109 -8.42 0.50 -12.38
CA LEU A 109 -7.12 0.08 -11.83
C LEU A 109 -5.99 0.96 -12.37
N THR A 110 -5.97 1.20 -13.69
CA THR A 110 -4.96 2.05 -14.32
C THR A 110 -5.01 3.48 -13.77
N SER A 111 -6.22 4.02 -13.59
CA SER A 111 -6.40 5.35 -13.00
C SER A 111 -5.87 5.43 -11.57
N GLU A 112 -6.14 4.42 -10.75
CA GLU A 112 -5.65 4.37 -9.36
C GLU A 112 -4.12 4.31 -9.30
N ILE A 113 -3.50 3.45 -10.12
CA ILE A 113 -2.04 3.32 -10.15
C ILE A 113 -1.39 4.60 -10.70
N ASN A 114 -1.98 5.22 -11.73
CA ASN A 114 -1.48 6.48 -12.26
C ASN A 114 -1.54 7.59 -11.20
N GLU A 115 -2.61 7.68 -10.41
CA GLU A 115 -2.71 8.64 -9.31
C GLU A 115 -1.62 8.42 -8.25
N LEU A 116 -1.31 7.16 -7.92
CA LEU A 116 -0.19 6.84 -7.02
C LEU A 116 1.17 7.22 -7.63
N VAL A 117 1.40 6.93 -8.91
CA VAL A 117 2.63 7.31 -9.62
C VAL A 117 2.78 8.82 -9.70
N GLU A 118 1.70 9.55 -9.98
CA GLU A 118 1.67 11.01 -9.97
C GLU A 118 2.01 11.55 -8.58
N CYS A 119 1.42 11.00 -7.52
CA CYS A 119 1.77 11.36 -6.15
C CYS A 119 3.28 11.20 -5.90
N ILE A 120 3.85 10.04 -6.23
CA ILE A 120 5.29 9.75 -6.05
C ILE A 120 6.15 10.78 -6.77
N ASN A 121 5.78 11.16 -8.00
CA ASN A 121 6.54 12.10 -8.81
C ASN A 121 6.47 13.55 -8.30
N HIS A 122 5.47 13.90 -7.48
CA HIS A 122 5.24 15.27 -6.97
C HIS A 122 5.57 15.42 -5.49
N THR A 123 6.17 14.41 -4.87
CA THR A 123 6.53 14.42 -3.45
C THR A 123 8.03 14.19 -3.26
N ASP A 124 8.62 14.89 -2.29
CA ASP A 124 10.06 14.77 -1.99
C ASP A 124 10.42 13.59 -1.07
N ALA A 125 9.49 12.65 -0.88
CA ALA A 125 9.66 11.47 -0.02
C ALA A 125 10.22 10.25 -0.79
N SER A 126 10.85 9.33 -0.06
CA SER A 126 11.22 8.01 -0.61
C SER A 126 10.05 7.04 -0.44
N PHE A 127 9.75 6.25 -1.48
CA PHE A 127 8.62 5.31 -1.44
C PHE A 127 9.08 3.86 -1.39
N ILE A 128 8.44 3.09 -0.53
CA ILE A 128 8.53 1.63 -0.48
C ILE A 128 7.14 1.07 -0.79
N ILE A 129 7.02 0.37 -1.91
CA ILE A 129 5.76 -0.20 -2.39
C ILE A 129 5.83 -1.71 -2.24
N VAL A 130 4.86 -2.31 -1.56
CA VAL A 130 4.78 -3.76 -1.35
C VAL A 130 3.68 -4.35 -2.24
N THR A 131 3.97 -5.45 -2.92
CA THR A 131 2.98 -6.22 -3.69
C THR A 131 3.25 -7.71 -3.61
N ASN A 132 2.19 -8.52 -3.71
CA ASN A 132 2.33 -9.97 -3.75
C ASN A 132 2.58 -10.46 -5.19
N GLU A 133 3.44 -11.47 -5.31
CA GLU A 133 3.51 -12.32 -6.49
C GLU A 133 2.35 -13.33 -6.41
N VAL A 134 1.55 -13.45 -7.47
CA VAL A 134 0.35 -14.32 -7.54
C VAL A 134 0.30 -15.19 -8.81
N GLY A 135 1.28 -15.06 -9.71
CA GLY A 135 1.31 -15.72 -11.01
C GLY A 135 1.97 -17.10 -11.01
N MET A 136 2.65 -17.49 -9.93
CA MET A 136 3.37 -18.77 -9.85
C MET A 136 2.54 -19.96 -9.31
N GLY A 137 1.24 -19.78 -9.07
CA GLY A 137 0.39 -20.82 -8.47
C GLY A 137 0.68 -21.07 -6.98
N LEU A 138 -0.15 -21.89 -6.34
CA LEU A 138 0.03 -22.40 -4.97
C LEU A 138 0.31 -23.91 -5.01
#